data_AF-A0A0R0LD13-F1
#
_entry.id   AF-A0A0R0LD13-F1
#
_cell.length_a   1.000
_cell.length_b   1.000
_cell.length_c   1.000
_cell.angle_alpha   90.00
_cell.angle_beta   90.00
_cell.angle_gamma   90.00
#
_symmetry.space_group_name_H-M   'P 1'
#
loop_
_entity.id
_entity.type
_entity.pdbx_description
1 polymer ?
#
loop_
_entity_poly.entity_id
_entity_poly.type
_entity_poly.pdbx_seq_one_letter_code
_entity_poly.pdbx_strand_id
1 'polypeptide(L)'
;MGFGYDDSSDTYKVVAIRNLKSKRELRVRCLGDNCWKNVASWSGFPRILGNKGRFVSNTLNWIAELSTTNQYAVFSFDLRKETYRYLSLPVDVDVDVAFDVPNIGDYMGCLCLSHNFKGAHLAVWQMKEFGFKNLGLC
;
A
#
# COMPACT_ATOMS: atom_id res chain seq x y z
N MET A 1 -4.27 1.47 8.23
CA MET A 1 -3.86 2.85 8.58
C MET A 1 -2.35 2.96 8.40
N GLY A 2 -1.84 4.16 8.11
CA GLY A 2 -0.42 4.47 8.03
C GLY A 2 -0.21 5.92 8.40
N PHE A 3 1.02 6.29 8.74
CA PHE A 3 1.40 7.68 9.01
C PHE A 3 2.72 7.96 8.29
N GLY A 4 2.91 9.19 7.85
CA GLY A 4 4.12 9.59 7.15
C GLY A 4 4.30 11.10 7.15
N TYR A 5 5.48 11.52 6.75
CA TYR A 5 5.84 12.93 6.64
C TYR A 5 5.58 13.40 5.19
N ASP A 6 4.98 14.58 5.05
CA ASP A 6 4.77 15.28 3.78
C ASP A 6 5.73 16.47 3.74
N ASP A 7 6.85 16.27 3.04
CA ASP A 7 7.93 17.26 2.91
C ASP A 7 7.52 18.60 2.30
N SER A 8 6.42 18.62 1.55
CA SER A 8 5.95 19.82 0.86
C SER A 8 5.23 20.80 1.76
N SER A 9 4.64 20.26 2.83
CA SER A 9 3.93 21.03 3.85
C SER A 9 4.70 21.13 5.16
N ASP A 10 5.81 20.39 5.30
CA ASP A 10 6.54 20.22 6.56
C ASP A 10 5.63 19.72 7.69
N THR A 11 4.78 18.74 7.38
CA THR A 11 3.83 18.17 8.34
C THR A 11 3.75 16.64 8.29
N TYR A 12 3.26 16.02 9.36
CA TYR A 12 2.91 14.61 9.37
C TYR A 12 1.44 14.41 9.00
N LYS A 13 1.15 13.35 8.24
CA LYS A 13 -0.21 12.93 7.89
C LYS A 13 -0.48 11.52 8.37
N VAL A 14 -1.69 11.29 8.87
CA VAL A 14 -2.23 9.95 9.13
C VAL A 14 -3.24 9.64 8.05
N VAL A 15 -3.11 8.47 7.44
CA VAL A 15 -4.01 7.95 6.41
C VAL A 15 -4.69 6.69 6.90
N ALA A 16 -6.01 6.73 6.95
CA ALA A 16 -6.86 5.63 7.40
C ALA A 16 -7.74 5.15 6.24
N ILE A 17 -7.78 3.84 6.04
CA ILE A 17 -8.72 3.20 5.13
C ILE A 17 -9.76 2.50 5.99
N ARG A 18 -11.01 2.95 5.90
CA ARG A 18 -12.13 2.40 6.65
C ARG A 18 -12.84 1.36 5.79
N ASN A 19 -12.75 0.10 6.19
CA ASN A 19 -13.45 -1.01 5.54
C ASN A 19 -14.87 -1.18 6.14
N LEU A 20 -15.90 -0.59 5.52
CA LEU A 20 -17.31 -0.76 5.89
C LEU A 20 -17.93 -1.98 5.18
N LYS A 21 -19.17 -2.39 5.49
CA LYS A 21 -19.78 -3.60 4.88
C LYS A 21 -19.79 -3.55 3.34
N SER A 22 -20.25 -2.44 2.75
CA SER A 22 -20.37 -2.27 1.29
C SER A 22 -19.50 -1.13 0.72
N LYS A 23 -18.83 -0.37 1.59
CA LYS A 23 -18.09 0.85 1.24
C LYS A 23 -16.68 0.82 1.81
N ARG A 24 -15.78 1.55 1.16
CA ARG A 24 -14.42 1.83 1.57
C ARG A 24 -14.21 3.33 1.55
N GLU A 25 -13.55 3.86 2.57
CA GLU A 25 -13.26 5.30 2.65
C GLU A 25 -11.78 5.49 2.96
N LEU A 26 -11.10 6.25 2.11
CA LEU A 26 -9.74 6.72 2.33
C LEU A 26 -9.81 8.10 2.97
N ARG A 27 -9.34 8.19 4.21
CA ARG A 27 -9.36 9.42 4.99
C ARG A 27 -7.96 9.83 5.38
N VAL A 28 -7.72 11.13 5.36
CA VAL A 28 -6.44 11.75 5.73
C VAL A 28 -6.67 12.74 6.85
N ARG A 29 -5.75 12.81 7.79
CA ARG A 29 -5.69 13.86 8.81
C ARG A 29 -4.25 14.36 8.91
N CYS A 30 -4.05 15.66 8.78
CA CYS A 30 -2.75 16.28 9.02
C CYS A 30 -2.56 16.51 10.52
N LEU A 31 -1.33 16.42 10.99
CA LEU A 31 -0.96 16.80 12.35
C LEU A 31 -1.24 18.30 12.53
N GLY A 32 -1.92 18.66 13.61
CA GLY A 32 -2.44 20.01 13.84
C GLY A 32 -3.90 20.19 13.43
N ASP A 33 -4.40 19.40 12.48
CA ASP A 33 -5.81 19.45 12.11
C ASP A 33 -6.68 18.70 13.12
N ASN A 34 -7.89 19.22 13.34
CA ASN A 34 -8.90 18.61 14.21
C ASN A 34 -9.82 17.62 13.50
N CYS A 35 -9.83 17.61 12.16
CA CYS A 35 -10.80 16.86 11.37
C CYS A 35 -10.13 15.87 10.42
N TRP A 36 -10.83 14.76 10.17
CA TRP A 36 -10.48 13.84 9.09
C TRP A 36 -11.12 14.32 7.79
N LYS A 37 -10.31 14.46 6.73
CA LYS A 37 -10.77 14.70 5.37
C LYS A 37 -11.01 13.37 4.66
N ASN A 38 -12.15 13.21 4.01
CA ASN A 38 -12.40 12.09 3.11
C ASN A 38 -11.82 12.41 1.73
N VAL A 39 -10.84 11.62 1.28
CA VAL A 39 -10.14 11.84 -0.01
C VAL A 39 -10.74 10.98 -1.11
N ALA A 40 -11.11 9.74 -0.80
CA ALA A 40 -11.74 8.84 -1.76
C ALA A 40 -12.74 7.90 -1.10
N SER A 41 -13.71 7.45 -1.88
CA SER A 41 -14.69 6.45 -1.45
C SER A 41 -15.05 5.54 -2.60
N TRP A 42 -15.13 4.24 -2.34
CA TRP A 42 -15.49 3.24 -3.35
C TRP A 42 -16.24 2.08 -2.73
N SER A 43 -16.88 1.26 -3.57
CA SER A 43 -17.51 -0.01 -3.19
C SER A 43 -16.75 -1.16 -3.86
N GLY A 44 -16.86 -2.37 -3.30
CA GLY A 44 -16.16 -3.54 -3.84
C GLY A 44 -14.63 -3.44 -3.71
N PHE A 45 -13.93 -3.50 -4.84
CA PHE A 45 -12.47 -3.50 -4.92
C PHE A 45 -11.90 -2.10 -5.23
N PRO A 46 -10.64 -1.81 -4.84
CA PRO A 46 -9.74 -2.70 -4.13
C PRO A 46 -10.14 -2.92 -2.67
N ARG A 47 -9.82 -4.09 -2.12
CA ARG A 47 -9.80 -4.32 -0.68
C ARG A 47 -8.36 -4.17 -0.21
N ILE A 48 -8.13 -3.19 0.65
CA ILE A 48 -6.81 -2.99 1.24
C ILE A 48 -6.61 -4.04 2.34
N LEU A 49 -5.53 -4.81 2.20
CA LEU A 49 -5.16 -5.90 3.07
C LEU A 49 -4.15 -5.45 4.12
N GLY A 50 -4.17 -6.13 5.26
CA GLY A 50 -3.33 -5.79 6.41
C GLY A 50 -3.74 -4.47 7.07
N ASN A 51 -3.09 -4.16 8.19
CA ASN A 51 -3.46 -3.02 9.05
C ASN A 51 -2.48 -1.85 8.98
N LYS A 52 -1.20 -2.06 8.65
CA LYS A 52 -0.14 -1.04 8.71
C LYS A 52 0.40 -0.71 7.33
N GLY A 53 0.23 0.53 6.91
CA GLY A 53 0.82 1.06 5.67
C GLY A 53 2.28 1.41 5.89
N ARG A 54 3.11 1.19 4.86
CA ARG A 54 4.55 1.47 4.91
C ARG A 54 4.87 2.79 4.25
N PHE A 55 5.58 3.64 4.98
CA PHE A 55 5.99 4.94 4.50
C PHE A 55 7.31 4.83 3.73
N VAL A 56 7.31 5.23 2.46
CA VAL A 56 8.50 5.29 1.61
C VAL A 56 8.35 6.49 0.67
N SER A 57 9.33 7.41 0.67
CA SER A 57 9.43 8.53 -0.28
C SER A 57 8.12 9.31 -0.47
N ASN A 58 7.58 9.91 0.61
CA ASN A 58 6.29 10.64 0.64
C ASN A 58 5.04 9.82 0.30
N THR A 59 5.14 8.49 0.23
CA THR A 59 3.98 7.63 -0.04
C THR A 59 3.72 6.67 1.11
N LEU A 60 2.45 6.31 1.30
CA LEU A 60 2.05 5.19 2.12
C LEU A 60 1.58 4.04 1.24
N ASN A 61 2.07 2.84 1.53
CA ASN A 61 1.92 1.68 0.66
C ASN A 61 1.27 0.51 1.42
N TRP A 62 0.31 -0.15 0.78
CA TRP A 62 -0.38 -1.34 1.29
C TRP A 62 -0.52 -2.38 0.18
N ILE A 63 -0.74 -3.63 0.57
CA ILE A 63 -1.23 -4.64 -0.37
C ILE A 63 -2.74 -4.45 -0.57
N ALA A 64 -3.18 -4.59 -1.81
CA ALA A 64 -4.57 -4.48 -2.21
C ALA A 64 -4.98 -5.68 -3.06
N GLU A 65 -6.11 -6.29 -2.72
CA GLU A 65 -6.84 -7.22 -3.57
C GLU A 65 -7.68 -6.41 -4.55
N LEU A 66 -7.54 -6.64 -5.86
CA LEU A 66 -8.17 -5.86 -6.93
C LEU A 66 -9.44 -6.52 -7.51
N SER A 67 -9.61 -7.82 -7.31
CA SER A 67 -10.74 -8.58 -7.85
C SER A 67 -11.03 -9.83 -7.04
N THR A 68 -12.13 -10.52 -7.35
CA THR A 68 -12.43 -11.86 -6.79
C THR A 68 -11.54 -12.96 -7.36
N THR A 69 -10.73 -12.67 -8.39
CA THR A 69 -9.82 -13.61 -9.03
C THR A 69 -8.39 -13.46 -8.53
N ASN A 70 -8.23 -13.01 -7.27
CA ASN A 70 -6.96 -12.96 -6.56
C ASN A 70 -5.87 -12.15 -7.26
N GLN A 71 -6.27 -11.06 -7.92
CA GLN A 71 -5.33 -10.11 -8.46
C GLN A 71 -4.90 -9.16 -7.35
N TYR A 72 -3.59 -9.06 -7.10
CA TYR A 72 -3.04 -8.19 -6.07
C TYR A 72 -2.14 -7.12 -6.67
N ALA A 73 -2.06 -6.00 -5.96
CA ALA A 73 -1.19 -4.87 -6.29
C ALA A 73 -0.77 -4.15 -5.01
N VAL A 74 0.26 -3.32 -5.11
CA VAL A 74 0.53 -2.32 -4.08
C VAL A 74 -0.38 -1.11 -4.33
N PHE A 75 -1.26 -0.80 -3.38
CA PHE A 75 -1.93 0.49 -3.30
C PHE A 75 -0.98 1.51 -2.67
N SER A 76 -0.58 2.51 -3.45
CA SER A 76 0.38 3.54 -3.05
C SER A 76 -0.31 4.90 -3.05
N PHE A 77 -0.37 5.55 -1.89
CA PHE A 77 -0.98 6.86 -1.69
C PHE A 77 0.10 7.92 -1.49
N ASP A 78 0.15 8.91 -2.37
CA ASP A 78 1.05 10.06 -2.33
C ASP A 78 0.52 11.09 -1.33
N LEU A 79 1.28 11.36 -0.26
CA LEU A 79 0.87 12.27 0.81
C LEU A 79 0.80 13.73 0.36
N ARG A 80 1.69 14.12 -0.56
CA ARG A 80 1.79 15.50 -1.07
C ARG A 80 0.63 15.83 -1.99
N LYS A 81 0.39 14.97 -2.98
CA LYS A 81 -0.65 15.16 -3.99
C LYS A 81 -2.02 14.68 -3.52
N GLU A 82 -2.06 13.90 -2.45
CA GLU A 82 -3.25 13.19 -1.96
C GLU A 82 -3.96 12.38 -3.05
N THR A 83 -3.16 11.77 -3.91
CA THR A 83 -3.63 10.86 -4.97
C THR A 83 -3.11 9.47 -4.70
N TYR A 84 -3.70 8.45 -5.33
CA TYR A 84 -3.21 7.08 -5.24
C TYR A 84 -2.96 6.50 -6.63
N ARG A 85 -2.12 5.47 -6.64
CA ARG A 85 -1.86 4.62 -7.80
C ARG A 85 -1.74 3.17 -7.35
N TYR A 86 -1.84 2.28 -8.33
CA TYR A 86 -1.58 0.86 -8.14
C TYR A 86 -0.25 0.53 -8.81
N LEU A 87 0.60 -0.20 -8.10
CA LEU A 87 1.83 -0.78 -8.64
C LEU A 87 1.61 -2.28 -8.76
N SER A 88 1.95 -2.88 -9.89
CA SER A 88 1.91 -4.33 -10.04
C SER A 88 2.80 -4.99 -9.00
N LEU A 89 2.55 -6.26 -8.69
CA LEU A 89 3.52 -7.08 -7.95
C LEU A 89 4.60 -7.62 -8.93
N PRO A 90 5.74 -8.11 -8.43
CA PRO A 90 6.68 -8.88 -9.24
C PRO A 90 5.97 -10.09 -9.87
N VAL A 91 6.38 -10.47 -11.09
CA VAL A 91 5.72 -11.53 -11.88
C VAL A 91 5.76 -12.89 -11.18
N ASP A 92 6.81 -13.16 -10.41
CA ASP A 92 7.01 -14.44 -9.72
C ASP A 92 6.21 -14.56 -8.41
N VAL A 93 5.43 -13.55 -8.06
CA VAL A 93 4.55 -13.58 -6.88
C VAL A 93 3.25 -14.28 -7.25
N ASP A 94 3.22 -15.59 -7.07
CA ASP A 94 2.03 -16.43 -7.21
C ASP A 94 1.22 -16.45 -5.91
N VAL A 95 0.25 -15.55 -5.77
CA VAL A 95 -0.58 -15.46 -4.57
C VAL A 95 -1.69 -16.51 -4.63
N ASP A 96 -1.42 -17.68 -4.04
CA ASP A 96 -2.46 -18.69 -3.78
C ASP A 96 -3.28 -18.29 -2.55
N VAL A 97 -4.60 -18.39 -2.70
CA VAL A 97 -5.65 -17.62 -2.01
C VAL A 97 -5.73 -17.84 -0.51
N ALA A 98 -5.31 -19.02 -0.05
CA ALA A 98 -5.77 -19.50 1.22
C ALA A 98 -5.11 -18.75 2.40
N PHE A 99 -3.80 -18.47 2.35
CA PHE A 99 -3.09 -17.98 3.53
C PHE A 99 -1.82 -17.14 3.29
N ASP A 100 -1.43 -16.88 2.04
CA ASP A 100 -0.08 -16.33 1.74
C ASP A 100 -0.14 -14.95 1.07
N VAL A 101 -0.79 -13.98 1.72
CA VAL A 101 -0.76 -12.60 1.23
C VAL A 101 0.66 -12.05 1.40
N PRO A 102 1.28 -11.51 0.34
CA PRO A 102 2.61 -10.89 0.45
C PRO A 102 2.65 -9.82 1.55
N ASN A 103 3.76 -9.73 2.26
CA ASN A 103 4.01 -8.66 3.21
C ASN A 103 4.69 -7.48 2.50
N ILE A 104 4.35 -6.28 2.94
CA ILE A 104 5.01 -5.05 2.51
C ILE A 104 5.84 -4.48 3.66
N GLY A 105 7.09 -4.21 3.36
CA GLY A 105 8.08 -3.65 4.28
C GLY A 105 8.84 -2.51 3.64
N ASP A 106 9.76 -1.97 4.41
CA ASP A 106 10.75 -1.00 3.95
C ASP A 106 12.13 -1.47 4.39
N TYR A 107 13.12 -1.26 3.54
CA TYR A 107 14.52 -1.57 3.83
C TYR A 107 15.39 -0.50 3.20
N MET A 108 16.18 0.19 4.03
CA MET A 108 17.09 1.26 3.59
C MET A 108 16.41 2.35 2.74
N GLY A 109 15.17 2.70 3.09
CA GLY A 109 14.40 3.71 2.35
C GLY A 109 13.77 3.23 1.05
N CYS A 110 13.88 1.94 0.71
CA CYS A 110 13.19 1.34 -0.44
C CYS A 110 11.98 0.54 0.03
N LEU A 111 10.96 0.44 -0.83
CA LEU A 111 9.83 -0.45 -0.61
C LEU A 111 10.25 -1.90 -0.90
N CYS A 112 9.94 -2.80 0.02
CA CYS A 112 10.18 -4.22 -0.15
C CYS A 112 8.87 -5.01 -0.08
N LEU A 113 8.82 -6.09 -0.84
CA LEU A 113 7.79 -7.11 -0.79
C LEU A 113 8.43 -8.42 -0.32
N SER A 114 7.77 -9.16 0.57
CA SER A 114 8.20 -10.51 0.91
C SER A 114 7.03 -11.49 0.84
N HIS A 115 7.26 -12.69 0.33
CA HIS A 115 6.24 -13.71 0.13
C HIS A 115 6.78 -15.07 0.54
N ASN A 116 6.00 -15.83 1.31
CA ASN A 116 6.46 -17.08 1.92
C ASN A 116 5.80 -18.30 1.30
N PHE A 117 6.25 -18.67 0.09
CA PHE A 117 5.68 -19.74 -0.71
C PHE A 117 5.39 -21.01 0.08
N LYS A 118 4.11 -21.17 0.48
CA LYS A 118 3.61 -22.36 1.19
C LYS A 118 4.44 -22.71 2.45
N GLY A 119 5.06 -21.72 3.08
CA GLY A 119 5.92 -21.91 4.25
C GLY A 119 7.30 -22.52 3.98
N ALA A 120 7.64 -22.79 2.72
CA ALA A 120 8.89 -23.47 2.35
C ALA A 120 10.02 -22.48 2.03
N HIS A 121 9.72 -21.39 1.33
CA HIS A 121 10.71 -20.43 0.86
C HIS A 121 10.21 -19.00 1.02
N LEU A 122 11.04 -18.15 1.62
CA LEU A 122 10.82 -16.72 1.64
C LEU A 122 11.55 -16.09 0.45
N ALA A 123 10.81 -15.45 -0.43
CA ALA A 123 11.37 -14.54 -1.43
C ALA A 123 11.13 -13.09 -1.02
N VAL A 124 12.10 -12.24 -1.33
CA VAL A 124 12.06 -10.81 -1.03
C VAL A 124 12.43 -10.04 -2.28
N TRP A 125 11.60 -9.07 -2.63
CA TRP A 125 11.82 -8.16 -3.76
C TRP A 125 11.96 -6.75 -3.22
N GLN A 126 12.94 -6.00 -3.73
CA GLN A 126 13.14 -4.60 -3.41
C GLN A 126 12.86 -3.74 -4.65
N MET A 127 12.00 -2.73 -4.51
CA MET A 127 11.76 -1.76 -5.57
C MET A 127 12.94 -0.77 -5.62
N LYS A 128 13.82 -0.94 -6.63
CA LYS A 128 15.01 -0.09 -6.81
C LYS A 128 14.67 1.31 -7.33
N GLU A 129 13.69 1.42 -8.22
CA GLU A 129 13.25 2.69 -8.79
C GLU A 129 11.87 3.09 -8.26
N PHE A 130 11.84 3.74 -7.10
CA PHE A 130 10.57 4.21 -6.53
C PHE A 130 10.08 5.47 -7.26
N GLY A 131 8.92 5.38 -7.92
CA GLY A 131 8.38 6.49 -8.74
C GLY A 131 7.97 6.06 -10.14
N PHE A 132 8.62 5.02 -10.67
CA PHE A 132 8.35 4.46 -11.99
C PHE A 132 7.42 3.24 -11.90
N LYS A 133 6.70 2.94 -13.00
CA LYS A 133 5.63 1.94 -13.03
C LYS A 133 6.10 0.48 -13.01
N ASN A 134 7.39 0.21 -13.18
CA ASN A 134 7.90 -1.15 -13.41
C ASN A 134 8.75 -1.64 -12.23
N LEU A 135 8.41 -2.80 -11.69
CA LEU A 135 9.28 -3.59 -10.82
C LEU A 135 10.21 -4.43 -11.71
N GLY A 136 11.48 -4.07 -11.78
CA GLY A 136 12.52 -4.87 -12.42
C GLY A 136 13.06 -5.97 -11.50
N LEU A 137 13.26 -7.15 -12.07
CA LEU A 137 13.85 -8.35 -11.48
C LEU A 137 15.28 -8.11 -10.94
N CYS A 138 15.63 -8.85 -9.88
CA CYS A 138 16.93 -9.51 -9.70
C CYS A 138 16.66 -10.86 -9.05
#